data_AF-D8QHS5-F1
#
_entry.id   AF-D8QHS5-F1
#
_cell.length_a   1.000
_cell.length_b   1.000
_cell.length_c   1.000
_cell.angle_alpha   90.00
_cell.angle_beta   90.00
_cell.angle_gamma   90.00
#
_symmetry.space_group_name_H-M   'P 1'
#
loop_
_entity.id
_entity.type
_entity.pdbx_description
1 polymer ?
#
loop_
_entity_poly.entity_id
_entity_poly.type
_entity_poly.pdbx_seq_one_letter_code
_entity_poly.pdbx_strand_id
1 'polypeptide(L)'
;MLRQSPLKGIQIPGAANRLIASLFADDTTTYLAKTDTWGTLWCVLKSWCKASLAKFNDGKTELIPIGSEEHRARVIATRKLGEDQEELPTDLHIAQDAEPIRSLGAWVGNKIKQAGIWSKQIERSHSHLTRAEQTNPSMEGRKHMNDMYVRQTTEYLCKVQGMPKMIETMLDKMANSAFWGGRGPTIAMGTIQDSADNG
;
A
#
# COMPACT_ATOMS: atom_id res chain seq x y z
N MET A 1 9.13 20.61 -17.52
CA MET A 1 8.79 19.24 -17.05
C MET A 1 9.15 19.08 -15.57
N LEU A 2 8.49 18.21 -14.79
CA LEU A 2 8.63 18.09 -13.33
C LEU A 2 10.09 18.06 -12.81
N ARG A 3 10.99 17.32 -13.46
CA ARG A 3 12.41 17.25 -13.06
C ARG A 3 13.17 18.58 -13.17
N GLN A 4 12.76 19.43 -14.11
CA GLN A 4 13.32 20.76 -14.35
C GLN A 4 12.46 21.86 -13.71
N SER A 5 11.40 21.49 -12.98
CA SER A 5 10.55 22.45 -12.30
C SER A 5 11.24 22.99 -11.04
N PRO A 6 10.80 24.14 -10.51
CA PRO A 6 11.32 24.68 -9.25
C PRO A 6 10.89 23.85 -8.03
N LEU A 7 10.07 22.80 -8.21
CA LEU A 7 9.67 21.92 -7.12
C LEU A 7 10.88 21.17 -6.54
N LYS A 8 11.01 21.24 -5.22
CA LYS A 8 12.08 20.58 -4.48
C LYS A 8 11.75 19.11 -4.22
N GLY A 9 10.51 18.78 -3.89
CA GLY A 9 10.12 17.44 -3.48
C GLY A 9 10.82 16.96 -2.21
N ILE A 10 11.00 15.66 -2.06
CA ILE A 10 11.55 15.05 -0.84
C ILE A 10 12.93 14.46 -1.11
N GLN A 11 13.91 14.76 -0.26
CA GLN A 11 15.20 14.08 -0.29
C GLN A 11 15.13 12.80 0.56
N ILE A 12 15.33 11.66 -0.07
CA ILE A 12 15.40 10.37 0.62
C ILE A 12 16.85 10.11 1.02
N PRO A 13 17.15 9.81 2.29
CA PRO A 13 18.49 9.42 2.71
C PRO A 13 19.02 8.24 1.87
N GLY A 14 20.22 8.39 1.30
CA GLY A 14 20.83 7.37 0.44
C GLY A 14 20.36 7.37 -1.02
N ALA A 15 19.35 8.15 -1.40
CA ALA A 15 18.95 8.29 -2.79
C ALA A 15 19.78 9.37 -3.52
N ALA A 16 20.23 9.05 -4.75
CA ALA A 16 21.02 9.96 -5.57
C ALA A 16 20.24 11.20 -6.04
N ASN A 17 18.92 11.08 -6.17
CA ASN A 17 18.05 12.15 -6.64
C ASN A 17 16.91 12.39 -5.66
N ARG A 18 16.44 13.64 -5.62
CA ARG A 18 15.21 14.00 -4.90
C ARG A 18 13.99 13.35 -5.56
N LEU A 19 13.03 12.94 -4.74
CA LEU A 19 11.77 12.38 -5.18
C LEU A 19 10.75 13.50 -5.35
N ILE A 20 10.36 13.77 -6.61
CA ILE A 20 9.31 14.75 -6.94
C ILE A 20 8.02 14.02 -7.35
N ALA A 21 8.16 12.95 -8.13
CA ALA A 21 7.03 12.16 -8.58
C ALA A 21 7.43 10.69 -8.76
N SER A 22 6.46 9.82 -8.52
CA SER A 22 6.50 8.40 -8.87
C SER A 22 5.31 8.13 -9.78
N LEU A 23 5.57 7.45 -10.90
CA LEU A 23 4.54 7.09 -11.88
C LEU A 23 4.50 5.58 -12.02
N PHE A 24 3.31 5.00 -11.97
CA PHE A 24 3.08 3.59 -12.24
C PHE A 24 1.81 3.47 -13.08
N ALA A 25 1.96 3.11 -14.36
CA ALA A 25 0.88 3.22 -15.35
C ALA A 25 0.26 4.63 -15.35
N ASP A 26 -1.04 4.74 -15.07
CA ASP A 26 -1.80 6.00 -14.95
C ASP A 26 -1.75 6.61 -13.54
N ASP A 27 -1.41 5.81 -12.52
CA ASP A 27 -1.27 6.30 -11.16
C ASP A 27 -0.02 7.18 -11.02
N THR A 28 -0.24 8.43 -10.61
CA THR A 28 0.82 9.42 -10.39
C THR A 28 0.78 9.90 -8.96
N THR A 29 1.89 9.73 -8.24
CA THR A 29 2.08 10.31 -6.91
C THR A 29 3.11 11.42 -6.99
N THR A 30 2.81 12.57 -6.43
CA THR A 30 3.74 13.71 -6.35
C THR A 30 4.10 13.99 -4.90
N TYR A 31 5.33 14.42 -4.70
CA TYR A 31 5.93 14.66 -3.40
C TYR A 31 6.36 16.11 -3.35
N LEU A 32 5.86 16.84 -2.37
CA LEU A 32 6.08 18.27 -2.21
C LEU A 32 6.87 18.55 -0.94
N ALA A 33 7.90 19.40 -1.05
CA ALA A 33 8.54 19.97 0.12
C ALA A 33 7.60 20.97 0.80
N LYS A 34 7.88 21.32 2.07
CA LYS A 34 7.18 22.41 2.79
C LYS A 34 7.20 23.74 2.03
N THR A 35 8.23 23.99 1.21
CA THR A 35 8.37 25.23 0.43
C THR A 35 7.75 25.14 -0.96
N ASP A 36 7.33 23.96 -1.40
CA ASP A 36 6.65 23.81 -2.68
C ASP A 36 5.19 24.28 -2.54
N THR A 37 4.59 24.75 -3.63
CA THR A 37 3.20 25.25 -3.64
C THR A 37 2.32 24.41 -4.54
N TRP A 38 1.03 24.36 -4.21
CA TRP A 38 0.02 23.66 -5.00
C TRP A 38 -0.10 24.26 -6.41
N GLY A 39 -0.13 25.58 -6.52
CA GLY A 39 -0.20 26.29 -7.79
C GLY A 39 0.99 25.98 -8.71
N THR A 40 2.20 25.87 -8.17
CA THR A 40 3.39 25.52 -8.96
C THR A 40 3.28 24.11 -9.52
N LEU A 41 2.85 23.15 -8.70
CA LEU A 41 2.61 21.77 -9.15
C LEU A 41 1.61 21.75 -10.30
N TRP A 42 0.44 22.35 -10.11
CA TRP A 42 -0.61 22.33 -11.14
C TRP A 42 -0.27 23.11 -12.39
N CYS A 43 0.54 24.18 -12.30
CA CYS A 43 1.06 24.87 -13.47
C CYS A 43 1.90 23.92 -14.35
N VAL A 44 2.80 23.16 -13.72
CA VAL A 44 3.63 22.16 -14.41
C VAL A 44 2.78 21.03 -14.98
N LEU A 45 1.84 20.48 -14.21
CA LEU A 45 0.96 19.40 -14.65
C LEU A 45 0.05 19.83 -15.80
N LYS A 46 -0.56 21.02 -15.74
CA LYS A 46 -1.44 21.54 -16.81
C LYS A 46 -0.68 21.79 -18.11
N SER A 47 0.57 22.26 -18.02
CA SER A 47 1.43 22.42 -19.19
C SER A 47 1.75 21.08 -19.84
N TRP A 48 2.00 20.04 -19.02
CA TRP A 48 2.19 18.68 -19.52
C TRP A 48 0.91 18.13 -20.16
N CYS A 49 -0.25 18.26 -19.50
CA CYS A 49 -1.56 17.86 -20.03
C CYS A 49 -1.87 18.51 -21.39
N LYS A 50 -1.54 19.78 -21.56
CA LYS A 50 -1.73 20.49 -22.85
C LYS A 50 -0.90 19.87 -23.97
N ALA A 51 0.30 19.39 -23.67
CA ALA A 51 1.18 18.76 -24.65
C ALA A 51 0.85 17.28 -24.91
N SER A 52 0.44 16.53 -23.87
CA SER A 52 0.15 15.10 -23.96
C SER A 52 -1.30 14.77 -24.31
N LEU A 53 -2.20 15.76 -24.26
CA LEU A 53 -3.65 15.60 -24.32
C LEU A 53 -4.25 14.74 -23.20
N ALA A 54 -3.45 14.34 -22.22
CA ALA A 54 -3.92 13.62 -21.04
C ALA A 54 -4.57 14.58 -20.03
N LYS A 55 -5.45 14.06 -19.18
CA LYS A 55 -6.14 14.83 -18.15
C LYS A 55 -6.02 14.13 -16.80
N PHE A 56 -5.55 14.85 -15.79
CA PHE A 56 -5.60 14.37 -14.41
C PHE A 56 -7.04 14.37 -13.90
N ASN A 57 -7.36 13.42 -13.02
CA ASN A 57 -8.65 13.36 -12.37
C ASN A 57 -8.59 14.10 -11.04
N ASP A 58 -8.90 15.39 -11.08
CA ASP A 58 -8.83 16.29 -9.93
C ASP A 58 -9.67 15.75 -8.76
N GLY A 59 -10.85 15.19 -9.04
CA GLY A 59 -11.76 14.64 -8.03
C GLY A 59 -11.33 13.29 -7.43
N LYS A 60 -10.30 12.63 -7.96
CA LYS A 60 -9.67 11.44 -7.36
C LYS A 60 -8.33 11.76 -6.69
N THR A 61 -7.91 13.03 -6.70
CA THR A 61 -6.64 13.41 -6.11
C THR A 61 -6.77 13.42 -4.60
N GLU A 62 -5.83 12.74 -3.94
CA GLU A 62 -5.78 12.57 -2.49
C GLU A 62 -4.54 13.27 -1.95
N LEU A 63 -4.68 14.04 -0.86
CA LEU A 63 -3.55 14.70 -0.21
C LEU A 63 -3.25 14.07 1.15
N ILE A 64 -2.03 13.56 1.32
CA ILE A 64 -1.56 13.00 2.59
C ILE A 64 -0.50 13.95 3.16
N PRO A 65 -0.78 14.71 4.23
CA PRO A 65 0.23 15.56 4.85
C PRO A 65 1.28 14.70 5.58
N ILE A 66 2.56 14.95 5.32
CA ILE A 66 3.68 14.21 5.93
C ILE A 66 4.54 15.20 6.72
N GLY A 67 4.98 14.82 7.92
CA GLY A 67 5.78 15.67 8.79
C GLY A 67 5.39 15.52 10.25
N SER A 68 5.64 16.55 11.07
CA SER A 68 5.26 16.56 12.48
C SER A 68 3.73 16.59 12.66
N GLU A 69 3.24 16.17 13.82
CA GLU A 69 1.80 16.16 14.11
C GLU A 69 1.19 17.55 14.06
N GLU A 70 1.91 18.56 14.55
CA GLU A 70 1.50 19.96 14.50
C GLU A 70 1.38 20.45 13.06
N HIS A 71 2.32 20.05 12.19
CA HIS A 71 2.26 20.39 10.77
C HIS A 71 1.03 19.76 10.09
N ARG A 72 0.78 18.46 10.34
CA ARG A 72 -0.37 17.76 9.76
C ARG A 72 -1.69 18.35 10.23
N ALA A 73 -1.83 18.57 11.55
CA ALA A 73 -3.02 19.19 12.13
C ALA A 73 -3.29 20.59 11.56
N ARG A 74 -2.23 21.40 11.39
CA ARG A 74 -2.33 22.73 10.76
C ARG A 74 -2.79 22.61 9.31
N VAL A 75 -2.19 21.75 8.49
CA VAL A 75 -2.58 21.58 7.07
C VAL A 75 -4.05 21.15 6.96
N ILE A 76 -4.50 20.23 7.82
CA ILE A 76 -5.90 19.79 7.85
C ILE A 76 -6.83 20.95 8.23
N ALA A 77 -6.48 21.71 9.28
CA ALA A 77 -7.31 22.81 9.79
C ALA A 77 -7.37 24.03 8.85
N THR A 78 -6.23 24.41 8.27
CA THR A 78 -6.13 25.63 7.44
C THR A 78 -6.32 25.33 5.95
N ARG A 79 -6.23 24.06 5.53
CA ARG A 79 -6.16 23.64 4.13
C ARG A 79 -5.04 24.35 3.36
N LYS A 80 -3.94 24.74 4.02
CA LYS A 80 -2.77 25.38 3.40
C LYS A 80 -1.51 24.56 3.64
N LEU A 81 -0.71 24.36 2.60
CA LEU A 81 0.57 23.64 2.74
C LEU A 81 1.61 24.49 3.50
N GLY A 82 1.66 25.79 3.25
CA GLY A 82 2.44 26.79 4.00
C GLY A 82 1.55 27.76 4.81
N GLU A 83 2.13 28.70 5.56
CA GLU A 83 1.34 29.73 6.27
C GLU A 83 0.84 30.80 5.29
N ASP A 84 1.72 31.24 4.39
CA ASP A 84 1.45 32.26 3.37
C ASP A 84 1.03 31.70 2.01
N GLN A 85 0.67 30.42 1.95
CA GLN A 85 0.29 29.77 0.70
C GLN A 85 -1.22 29.83 0.47
N GLU A 86 -1.61 29.68 -0.80
CA GLU A 86 -2.99 29.53 -1.21
C GLU A 86 -3.69 28.36 -0.52
N GLU A 87 -4.99 28.52 -0.28
CA GLU A 87 -5.83 27.43 0.22
C GLU A 87 -6.01 26.37 -0.86
N LEU A 88 -5.96 25.11 -0.43
CA LEU A 88 -6.23 23.96 -1.27
C LEU A 88 -7.71 23.94 -1.69
N PRO A 89 -8.02 23.48 -2.91
CA PRO A 89 -9.40 23.37 -3.41
C PRO A 89 -10.31 22.67 -2.41
N THR A 90 -11.51 23.17 -2.17
CA THR A 90 -12.43 22.66 -1.13
C THR A 90 -12.88 21.21 -1.35
N ASP A 91 -12.90 20.76 -2.60
CA ASP A 91 -13.22 19.40 -3.03
C ASP A 91 -12.04 18.42 -2.90
N LEU A 92 -10.81 18.92 -2.67
CA LEU A 92 -9.65 18.07 -2.44
C LEU A 92 -9.77 17.37 -1.08
N HIS A 93 -9.71 16.04 -1.10
CA HIS A 93 -9.66 15.26 0.12
C HIS A 93 -8.26 15.33 0.75
N ILE A 94 -8.21 15.61 2.06
CA ILE A 94 -6.97 15.68 2.85
C ILE A 94 -7.06 14.61 3.92
N ALA A 95 -6.22 13.58 3.80
CA ALA A 95 -6.22 12.44 4.70
C ALA A 95 -5.85 12.84 6.14
N GLN A 96 -6.66 12.39 7.09
CA GLN A 96 -6.45 12.60 8.52
C GLN A 96 -5.50 11.56 9.12
N ASP A 97 -5.04 11.81 10.35
CA ASP A 97 -4.36 10.77 11.13
C ASP A 97 -5.32 9.59 11.36
N ALA A 98 -4.77 8.37 11.27
CA ALA A 98 -5.49 7.09 11.29
C ALA A 98 -6.44 6.83 10.11
N GLU A 99 -6.44 7.68 9.08
CA GLU A 99 -7.19 7.47 7.85
C GLU A 99 -6.31 6.80 6.77
N PRO A 100 -6.65 5.57 6.33
CA PRO A 100 -5.86 4.87 5.32
C PRO A 100 -6.31 5.24 3.90
N ILE A 101 -5.37 5.71 3.08
CA ILE A 101 -5.57 6.00 1.65
C ILE A 101 -4.96 4.88 0.80
N ARG A 102 -5.68 4.43 -0.22
CA ARG A 102 -5.20 3.35 -1.08
C ARG A 102 -4.29 3.90 -2.19
N SER A 103 -3.09 3.36 -2.32
CA SER A 103 -2.13 3.70 -3.38
C SER A 103 -1.43 2.44 -3.87
N LEU A 104 -1.50 2.18 -5.19
CA LEU A 104 -0.90 1.00 -5.85
C LEU A 104 -1.28 -0.36 -5.24
N GLY A 105 -2.42 -0.45 -4.55
CA GLY A 105 -2.85 -1.67 -3.86
C GLY A 105 -2.40 -1.79 -2.40
N ALA A 106 -1.51 -0.90 -1.95
CA ALA A 106 -1.16 -0.72 -0.55
C ALA A 106 -2.02 0.37 0.11
N TRP A 107 -1.95 0.47 1.43
CA TRP A 107 -2.61 1.52 2.22
C TRP A 107 -1.58 2.45 2.87
N VAL A 108 -1.63 3.72 2.53
CA VAL A 108 -0.72 4.76 3.01
C VAL A 108 -1.48 5.72 3.90
N GLY A 109 -0.86 6.20 4.97
CA GLY A 109 -1.48 7.15 5.88
C GLY A 109 -0.72 7.24 7.20
N ASN A 110 -0.94 8.32 7.93
CA ASN A 110 -0.30 8.52 9.23
C ASN A 110 -1.03 7.71 10.30
N LYS A 111 -0.29 7.06 11.20
CA LYS A 111 -0.85 6.31 12.36
C LYS A 111 -1.92 5.26 12.01
N ILE A 112 -1.88 4.70 10.79
CA ILE A 112 -2.84 3.69 10.35
C ILE A 112 -2.66 2.36 11.10
N LYS A 113 -3.77 1.72 11.47
CA LYS A 113 -3.76 0.40 12.12
C LYS A 113 -3.49 -0.69 11.10
N GLN A 114 -2.24 -1.14 11.01
CA GLN A 114 -1.79 -2.14 10.05
C GLN A 114 -2.61 -3.44 10.09
N ALA A 115 -3.02 -3.91 11.26
CA ALA A 115 -3.81 -5.15 11.38
C ALA A 115 -5.14 -5.11 10.60
N GLY A 116 -5.82 -3.96 10.55
CA GLY A 116 -7.11 -3.81 9.85
C GLY A 116 -7.00 -3.89 8.33
N ILE A 117 -5.80 -3.62 7.78
CA ILE A 117 -5.50 -3.73 6.35
C ILE A 117 -5.54 -5.20 5.91
N TRP A 118 -5.08 -6.11 6.79
CA TRP A 118 -4.93 -7.53 6.49
C TRP A 118 -6.24 -8.31 6.57
N SER A 119 -7.28 -7.79 7.22
CA SER A 119 -8.56 -8.50 7.44
C SER A 119 -9.17 -9.01 6.14
N LYS A 120 -9.27 -8.17 5.11
CA LYS A 120 -9.82 -8.56 3.80
C LYS A 120 -8.99 -9.65 3.12
N GLN A 121 -7.66 -9.62 3.31
CA GLN A 121 -6.76 -10.61 2.72
C GLN A 121 -6.88 -11.96 3.44
N ILE A 122 -7.00 -11.95 4.77
CA ILE A 122 -7.26 -13.14 5.58
C ILE A 122 -8.60 -13.76 5.21
N GLU A 123 -9.67 -12.97 5.15
CA GLU A 123 -11.01 -13.43 4.78
C GLU A 123 -11.04 -14.05 3.38
N ARG A 124 -10.38 -13.40 2.40
CA ARG A 124 -10.25 -13.92 1.04
C ARG A 124 -9.53 -15.27 1.03
N SER A 125 -8.39 -15.36 1.69
CA SER A 125 -7.60 -16.59 1.79
C SER A 125 -8.40 -17.71 2.45
N HIS A 126 -9.08 -17.41 3.56
CA HIS A 126 -9.95 -18.34 4.27
C HIS A 126 -11.09 -18.84 3.38
N SER A 127 -11.76 -17.95 2.64
CA SER A 127 -12.88 -18.31 1.76
C SER A 127 -12.44 -19.23 0.62
N HIS A 128 -11.26 -18.98 0.05
CA HIS A 128 -10.69 -19.82 -1.02
C HIS A 128 -10.32 -21.20 -0.49
N LEU A 129 -9.62 -21.28 0.66
CA LEU A 129 -9.28 -22.55 1.30
C LEU A 129 -10.55 -23.35 1.65
N THR A 130 -11.55 -22.71 2.26
CA THR A 130 -12.83 -23.36 2.61
C THR A 130 -13.52 -23.95 1.37
N ARG A 131 -13.55 -23.21 0.27
CA ARG A 131 -14.12 -23.71 -0.99
C ARG A 131 -13.32 -24.86 -1.56
N ALA A 132 -11.99 -24.77 -1.51
CA ALA A 132 -11.13 -25.76 -2.11
C ALA A 132 -11.11 -27.09 -1.32
N GLU A 133 -11.29 -27.04 0.00
CA GLU A 133 -11.49 -28.23 0.84
C GLU A 133 -12.69 -29.09 0.41
N GLN A 134 -13.73 -28.49 -0.17
CA GLN A 134 -14.92 -29.21 -0.66
C GLN A 134 -14.59 -30.18 -1.81
N THR A 135 -13.42 -30.03 -2.44
CA THR A 135 -12.96 -30.92 -3.52
C THR A 135 -12.25 -32.18 -3.03
N ASN A 136 -12.15 -32.39 -1.71
CA ASN A 136 -11.41 -33.49 -1.07
C ASN A 136 -9.98 -33.66 -1.62
N PRO A 137 -9.16 -32.59 -1.56
CA PRO A 137 -7.85 -32.59 -2.19
C PRO A 137 -6.86 -33.53 -1.48
N SER A 138 -5.94 -34.09 -2.27
CA SER A 138 -4.77 -34.83 -1.78
C SER A 138 -3.85 -33.94 -0.94
N MET A 139 -2.87 -34.53 -0.25
CA MET A 139 -1.84 -33.78 0.50
C MET A 139 -1.07 -32.80 -0.40
N GLU A 140 -0.74 -33.23 -1.61
CA GLU A 140 -0.09 -32.38 -2.61
C GLU A 140 -1.02 -31.26 -3.08
N GLY A 141 -2.31 -31.56 -3.30
CA GLY A 141 -3.31 -30.54 -3.57
C GLY A 141 -3.40 -29.49 -2.45
N ARG A 142 -3.39 -29.94 -1.18
CA ARG A 142 -3.36 -29.10 0.04
C ARG A 142 -2.16 -28.18 0.09
N LYS A 143 -0.97 -28.67 -0.25
CA LYS A 143 0.23 -27.84 -0.41
C LYS A 143 0.01 -26.74 -1.44
N HIS A 144 -0.40 -27.11 -2.66
CA HIS A 144 -0.60 -26.15 -3.75
C HIS A 144 -1.65 -25.08 -3.42
N MET A 145 -2.76 -25.46 -2.78
CA MET A 145 -3.78 -24.48 -2.38
C MET A 145 -3.26 -23.50 -1.32
N ASN A 146 -2.46 -23.96 -0.35
CA ASN A 146 -1.81 -23.06 0.61
C ASN A 146 -0.87 -22.08 -0.09
N ASP A 147 -0.07 -22.57 -1.03
CA ASP A 147 0.85 -21.72 -1.79
C ASP A 147 0.08 -20.69 -2.63
N MET A 148 -0.94 -21.14 -3.36
CA MET A 148 -1.75 -20.27 -4.23
C MET A 148 -2.61 -19.27 -3.47
N TYR A 149 -3.25 -19.68 -2.38
CA TYR A 149 -4.27 -18.85 -1.72
C TYR A 149 -3.77 -18.11 -0.50
N VAL A 150 -2.72 -18.59 0.17
CA VAL A 150 -2.13 -17.93 1.34
C VAL A 150 -0.84 -17.22 0.94
N ARG A 151 0.16 -17.94 0.43
CA ARG A 151 1.49 -17.34 0.17
C ARG A 151 1.44 -16.30 -0.95
N GLN A 152 1.02 -16.70 -2.15
CA GLN A 152 1.02 -15.81 -3.34
C GLN A 152 0.14 -14.57 -3.14
N THR A 153 -0.99 -14.72 -2.45
CA THR A 153 -1.93 -13.61 -2.28
C THR A 153 -1.50 -12.59 -1.22
N THR A 154 -0.60 -12.98 -0.31
CA THR A 154 -0.10 -12.12 0.78
C THR A 154 1.28 -11.54 0.49
N GLU A 155 2.04 -12.12 -0.44
CA GLU A 155 3.42 -11.75 -0.77
C GLU A 155 3.57 -10.26 -1.11
N TYR A 156 2.75 -9.74 -2.04
CA TYR A 156 2.81 -8.34 -2.44
C TYR A 156 2.63 -7.39 -1.25
N LEU A 157 1.56 -7.62 -0.47
CA LEU A 157 1.21 -6.76 0.67
C LEU A 157 2.27 -6.84 1.78
N CYS A 158 2.82 -8.04 1.98
CA CYS A 158 3.94 -8.27 2.90
C CYS A 158 5.17 -7.45 2.49
N LYS A 159 5.49 -7.41 1.19
CA LYS A 159 6.64 -6.68 0.69
C LYS A 159 6.49 -5.16 0.83
N VAL A 160 5.30 -4.63 0.56
CA VAL A 160 5.09 -3.16 0.49
C VAL A 160 4.62 -2.53 1.80
N GLN A 161 4.01 -3.29 2.72
CA GLN A 161 3.53 -2.78 4.01
C GLN A 161 4.10 -3.49 5.24
N GLY A 162 4.82 -4.61 5.03
CA GLY A 162 5.19 -5.51 6.11
C GLY A 162 4.00 -6.31 6.63
N MET A 163 4.28 -7.36 7.40
CA MET A 163 3.27 -8.21 8.02
C MET A 163 3.46 -8.21 9.54
N PRO A 164 2.49 -7.68 10.32
CA PRO A 164 2.56 -7.77 11.77
C PRO A 164 2.60 -9.23 12.23
N LYS A 165 3.35 -9.54 13.29
CA LYS A 165 3.53 -10.93 13.79
C LYS A 165 2.22 -11.64 14.12
N MET A 166 1.23 -10.89 14.60
CA MET A 166 -0.12 -11.41 14.85
C MET A 166 -0.79 -11.91 13.56
N ILE A 167 -0.63 -11.21 12.45
CA ILE A 167 -1.17 -11.59 11.13
C ILE A 167 -0.44 -12.81 10.59
N GLU A 168 0.90 -12.83 10.69
CA GLU A 168 1.73 -13.98 10.31
C GLU A 168 1.25 -15.24 11.05
N THR A 169 1.07 -15.15 12.38
CA THR A 169 0.59 -16.26 13.21
C THR A 169 -0.81 -16.74 12.79
N MET A 170 -1.71 -15.83 12.42
CA MET A 170 -3.05 -16.19 11.94
C MET A 170 -3.00 -16.93 10.60
N LEU A 171 -2.20 -16.43 9.66
CA LEU A 171 -2.02 -17.05 8.34
C LEU A 171 -1.36 -18.43 8.46
N ASP A 172 -0.35 -18.58 9.31
CA ASP A 172 0.29 -19.86 9.60
C ASP A 172 -0.69 -20.87 10.19
N LYS A 173 -1.48 -20.45 11.18
CA LYS A 173 -2.50 -21.31 11.79
C LYS A 173 -3.54 -21.75 10.75
N MET A 174 -3.99 -20.83 9.89
CA MET A 174 -4.94 -21.11 8.82
C MET A 174 -4.36 -22.08 7.79
N ALA A 175 -3.13 -21.84 7.32
CA ALA A 175 -2.45 -22.72 6.37
C ALA A 175 -2.22 -24.12 6.96
N ASN A 176 -1.81 -24.21 8.22
CA ASN A 176 -1.64 -25.49 8.92
C ASN A 176 -2.98 -26.23 9.05
N SER A 177 -4.05 -25.54 9.44
CA SER A 177 -5.38 -26.13 9.56
C SER A 177 -5.89 -26.67 8.22
N ALA A 178 -5.68 -25.92 7.13
CA ALA A 178 -6.05 -26.35 5.78
C ALA A 178 -5.19 -27.52 5.29
N PHE A 179 -3.88 -27.51 5.59
CA PHE A 179 -2.98 -28.58 5.19
C PHE A 179 -3.37 -29.93 5.82
N TRP A 180 -3.78 -29.92 7.09
CA TRP A 180 -4.14 -31.16 7.79
C TRP A 180 -5.62 -31.55 7.66
N GLY A 181 -6.49 -30.64 7.21
CA GLY A 181 -7.91 -30.95 6.99
C GLY A 181 -8.62 -31.40 8.27
N GLY A 182 -8.28 -30.79 9.41
CA GLY A 182 -8.79 -31.18 10.72
C GLY A 182 -8.14 -32.42 11.35
N ARG A 183 -7.16 -33.05 10.70
CA ARG A 183 -6.35 -34.12 11.29
C ARG A 183 -5.19 -33.55 12.12
N GLY A 184 -4.65 -34.37 13.04
CA GLY A 184 -3.44 -34.01 13.78
C GLY A 184 -2.21 -33.98 12.87
N PRO A 185 -1.26 -33.05 13.10
CA PRO A 185 -0.03 -33.00 12.31
C PRO A 185 0.80 -34.27 12.52
N THR A 186 1.15 -34.94 11.42
CA THR A 186 1.98 -36.15 11.44
C THR A 186 3.45 -35.88 11.15
N ILE A 187 3.76 -34.69 10.62
CA ILE A 187 5.12 -34.23 10.28
C ILE A 187 5.22 -32.77 10.71
N ALA A 188 6.41 -32.35 11.15
CA ALA A 188 6.67 -30.95 11.45
C ALA A 188 6.49 -30.08 10.20
N MET A 189 5.80 -28.93 10.34
CA MET A 189 5.50 -28.06 9.20
C MET A 189 6.73 -27.49 8.51
N GLY A 190 7.84 -27.27 9.23
CA GLY A 190 9.10 -26.83 8.63
C GLY A 190 9.59 -27.79 7.54
N THR A 191 9.50 -29.10 7.80
CA THR A 191 9.90 -30.15 6.84
C THR A 191 9.05 -30.19 5.58
N ILE A 192 7.79 -29.71 5.65
CA ILE A 192 6.86 -29.67 4.51
C ILE A 192 7.09 -28.41 3.65
N GLN A 193 7.56 -27.34 4.29
CA GLN A 193 7.74 -26.02 3.70
C GLN A 193 9.14 -25.79 3.13
N ASP A 194 10.11 -26.65 3.45
CA ASP A 194 11.42 -26.66 2.82
C ASP A 194 11.31 -27.00 1.32
N SER A 195 12.04 -26.25 0.49
CA SER A 195 12.18 -26.52 -0.94
C SER A 195 12.81 -27.90 -1.15
N ALA A 196 12.34 -28.64 -2.14
CA ALA A 196 12.88 -29.97 -2.50
C ALA A 196 14.36 -29.93 -2.98
N ASP A 197 14.96 -28.74 -3.10
CA ASP A 197 16.30 -28.51 -3.66
C ASP A 197 17.46 -28.75 -2.67
N ASN A 198 17.19 -29.27 -1.46
CA ASN A 198 18.22 -29.62 -0.47
C ASN A 198 18.39 -31.15 -0.28
N GLY A 199 17.99 -31.95 -1.28
CA GLY A 199 18.14 -33.41 -1.30
C GLY A 199 19.03 -33.90 -2.42
#